data_AF-A0A485PDD2-F1
#
_entry.id   AF-A0A485PDD2-F1
#
_cell.length_a   1.000
_cell.length_b   1.000
_cell.length_c   1.000
_cell.angle_alpha   90.00
_cell.angle_beta   90.00
_cell.angle_gamma   90.00
#
_symmetry.space_group_name_H-M   'P 1'
#
loop_
_entity.id
_entity.type
_entity.pdbx_description
1 polymer ?
#
loop_
_entity_poly.entity_id
_entity_poly.type
_entity_poly.pdbx_seq_one_letter_code
_entity_poly.pdbx_strand_id
1 'polypeptide(L)'
;MAGRTARLVLLAGAAALASGSQGDREPVYRDCVHRCEERNCSGGALRHFRSRQPIYMSLAGWTCQDDCKYECMWVTVGLYLKEGHKVPQFHGKWPFSRFLFFQEPASAMASFLNGLASLVMLCRYHTSVPASSPMYPTCVAFAWVSLNAWFWSTVFHTKDTDLTEKMDYFCASTVILHSVYLCCVRTVGLQHPAVASAFRALLLLMLTAHVSYLSLVHFDYGYNLAANVAIGLVNVVWWLAWCLRNQRRLPHVRKCMVVVLLLQGLSLLELLDFPPFFWVLDAHAIWHISTIPVHVLFFSFLEDDSLYLLKESEAKFKLD
;
A
#
# COMPACT_ATOMS: atom_id res chain seq x y z
N MET A 1 -3.06 23.26 -30.93
CA MET A 1 -4.36 23.08 -30.24
C MET A 1 -4.33 21.99 -29.16
N ALA A 2 -3.62 20.87 -29.35
CA ALA A 2 -3.47 19.80 -28.36
C ALA A 2 -2.85 20.21 -26.99
N GLY A 3 -1.98 21.23 -26.95
CA GLY A 3 -1.38 21.70 -25.69
C GLY A 3 -2.30 22.56 -24.83
N ARG A 4 -3.36 23.17 -25.40
CA ARG A 4 -4.36 23.95 -24.66
C ARG A 4 -5.42 23.03 -24.02
N THR A 5 -5.83 21.98 -24.72
CA THR A 5 -6.72 20.95 -24.18
C THR A 5 -6.07 20.15 -23.06
N ALA A 6 -4.79 19.77 -23.18
CA ALA A 6 -4.05 19.10 -22.11
C ALA A 6 -3.93 19.97 -20.84
N ARG A 7 -3.67 21.27 -21.00
CA ARG A 7 -3.65 22.22 -19.86
C ARG A 7 -5.02 22.44 -19.24
N LEU A 8 -6.10 22.47 -20.03
CA LEU A 8 -7.47 22.59 -19.52
C LEU A 8 -7.92 21.33 -18.78
N VAL A 9 -7.52 20.14 -19.22
CA VAL A 9 -7.77 18.88 -18.50
C VAL A 9 -6.97 18.81 -17.20
N LEU A 10 -5.70 19.24 -17.21
CA LEU A 10 -4.87 19.34 -15.98
C LEU A 10 -5.42 20.37 -14.99
N LEU A 11 -5.94 21.51 -15.46
CA LEU A 11 -6.55 22.55 -14.63
C LEU A 11 -7.94 22.14 -14.11
N ALA A 12 -8.73 21.40 -14.89
CA ALA A 12 -10.00 20.84 -14.43
C ALA A 12 -9.79 19.71 -13.41
N GLY A 13 -8.73 18.89 -13.58
CA GLY A 13 -8.28 17.92 -12.59
C GLY A 13 -7.81 18.60 -11.29
N ALA A 14 -7.03 19.68 -11.39
CA ALA A 14 -6.56 20.44 -10.22
C ALA A 14 -7.70 21.13 -9.43
N ALA A 15 -8.75 21.62 -10.11
CA ALA A 15 -9.91 22.22 -9.44
C ALA A 15 -10.80 21.18 -8.74
N ALA A 16 -10.81 19.92 -9.22
CA ALA A 16 -11.43 18.80 -8.54
C ALA A 16 -10.64 18.31 -7.32
N LEU A 17 -9.32 18.56 -7.27
CA LEU A 17 -8.44 18.15 -6.18
C LEU A 17 -8.50 19.07 -4.94
N ALA A 18 -8.86 20.34 -5.09
CA ALA A 18 -9.03 21.29 -3.97
C ALA A 18 -10.39 21.20 -3.28
N SER A 19 -11.11 20.12 -3.56
CA SER A 19 -12.54 20.07 -3.50
C SER A 19 -12.91 18.81 -2.70
N GLY A 20 -13.22 18.96 -1.40
CA GLY A 20 -13.67 17.84 -0.55
C GLY A 20 -14.77 17.03 -1.22
N SER A 21 -14.85 15.73 -0.94
CA SER A 21 -15.68 14.79 -1.70
C SER A 21 -17.13 15.26 -1.81
N GLN A 22 -17.82 14.86 -2.87
CA GLN A 22 -19.19 15.32 -3.12
C GLN A 22 -20.10 15.07 -1.89
N GLY A 23 -19.98 13.90 -1.26
CA GLY A 23 -20.74 13.55 -0.06
C GLY A 23 -20.50 14.51 1.11
N ASP A 24 -19.27 15.03 1.26
CA ASP A 24 -18.92 15.98 2.33
C ASP A 24 -19.61 17.34 2.17
N ARG A 25 -20.09 17.64 0.96
CA ARG A 25 -20.80 18.89 0.64
C ARG A 25 -22.29 18.78 0.76
N GLU A 26 -22.82 17.55 0.82
CA GLU A 26 -24.26 17.35 0.85
C GLU A 26 -24.85 18.03 2.10
N PRO A 27 -25.82 18.95 1.94
CA PRO A 27 -26.39 19.67 3.07
C PRO A 27 -26.96 18.72 4.12
N VAL A 28 -27.60 17.63 3.68
CA VAL A 28 -28.16 16.60 4.55
C VAL A 28 -27.08 15.96 5.43
N TYR A 29 -25.93 15.63 4.85
CA TYR A 29 -24.80 15.03 5.56
C TYR A 29 -24.23 16.02 6.60
N ARG A 30 -23.92 17.25 6.16
CA ARG A 30 -23.33 18.28 7.03
C ARG A 30 -24.22 18.64 8.20
N ASP A 31 -25.51 18.84 7.94
CA ASP A 31 -26.50 19.16 8.97
C ASP A 31 -26.69 18.00 9.95
N CYS A 32 -26.66 16.75 9.46
CA CYS A 32 -26.72 15.57 10.31
C CYS A 32 -25.51 15.51 11.25
N VAL A 33 -24.29 15.66 10.71
CA VAL A 33 -23.05 15.59 11.51
C VAL A 33 -23.04 16.68 12.56
N HIS A 34 -23.33 17.93 12.18
CA HIS A 34 -23.39 19.05 13.11
C HIS A 34 -24.34 18.79 14.28
N ARG A 35 -25.57 18.38 13.98
CA ARG A 35 -26.58 18.07 15.02
C ARG A 35 -26.19 16.87 15.87
N CYS A 36 -25.54 15.86 15.30
CA CYS A 36 -25.07 14.69 16.04
C CYS A 36 -23.97 15.08 17.03
N GLU A 37 -22.98 15.85 16.58
CA GLU A 37 -21.84 16.28 17.40
C GLU A 37 -22.29 17.19 18.56
N GLU A 38 -23.17 18.17 18.28
CA GLU A 38 -23.73 19.06 19.32
C GLU A 38 -24.47 18.29 20.41
N ARG A 39 -25.26 17.28 20.02
CA ARG A 39 -26.11 16.52 20.95
C ARG A 39 -25.34 15.45 21.71
N ASN A 40 -24.44 14.74 21.05
CA ASN A 40 -23.85 13.51 21.58
C ASN A 40 -22.40 13.68 22.04
N CYS A 41 -21.65 14.60 21.44
CA CYS A 41 -20.20 14.69 21.63
C CYS A 41 -19.77 15.80 22.59
N SER A 42 -20.69 16.34 23.39
CA SER A 42 -20.42 17.41 24.36
C SER A 42 -20.90 17.10 25.78
N GLY A 43 -20.19 17.61 26.80
CA GLY A 43 -20.62 17.61 28.19
C GLY A 43 -20.96 16.23 28.77
N GLY A 44 -22.17 16.11 29.34
CA GLY A 44 -22.68 14.86 29.92
C GLY A 44 -22.88 13.75 28.89
N ALA A 45 -23.28 14.09 27.67
CA ALA A 45 -23.51 13.12 26.59
C ALA A 45 -22.21 12.45 26.15
N LEU A 46 -21.10 13.21 26.05
CA LEU A 46 -19.79 12.63 25.74
C LEU A 46 -19.32 11.64 26.81
N ARG A 47 -19.57 11.94 28.10
CA ARG A 47 -19.26 11.00 29.19
C ARG A 47 -20.10 9.73 29.10
N HIS A 48 -21.37 9.87 28.74
CA HIS A 48 -22.26 8.74 28.51
C HIS A 48 -21.84 7.89 27.31
N PHE A 49 -21.42 8.51 26.20
CA PHE A 49 -20.86 7.81 25.05
C PHE A 49 -19.63 7.00 25.47
N ARG A 50 -18.65 7.65 26.12
CA ARG A 50 -17.40 6.99 26.55
C ARG A 50 -17.63 5.84 27.52
N SER A 51 -18.63 5.93 28.40
CA SER A 51 -18.93 4.83 29.34
C SER A 51 -19.63 3.63 28.68
N ARG A 52 -20.23 3.83 27.50
CA ARG A 52 -20.88 2.77 26.71
C ARG A 52 -20.06 2.28 25.53
N GLN A 53 -19.03 3.02 25.13
CA GLN A 53 -18.18 2.66 24.01
C GLN A 53 -17.48 1.32 24.28
N PRO A 54 -17.60 0.32 23.39
CA PRO A 54 -16.91 -0.95 23.56
C PRO A 54 -15.39 -0.76 23.65
N ILE A 55 -14.74 -1.52 24.52
CA ILE A 55 -13.29 -1.39 24.79
C ILE A 55 -12.47 -1.51 23.51
N TYR A 56 -12.82 -2.44 22.61
CA TYR A 56 -12.10 -2.63 21.35
C TYR A 56 -12.17 -1.39 20.44
N MET A 57 -13.27 -0.63 20.45
CA MET A 57 -13.39 0.60 19.67
C MET A 57 -12.58 1.73 20.31
N SER A 58 -12.59 1.81 21.64
CA SER A 58 -11.79 2.79 22.38
C SER A 58 -10.28 2.54 22.19
N LEU A 59 -9.84 1.27 22.21
CA LEU A 59 -8.44 0.91 21.97
C LEU A 59 -8.01 1.19 20.52
N ALA A 60 -8.91 1.00 19.55
CA ALA A 60 -8.68 1.36 18.16
C ALA A 60 -8.79 2.88 17.89
N GLY A 61 -9.05 3.70 18.91
CA GLY A 61 -9.04 5.16 18.79
C GLY A 61 -10.29 5.76 18.15
N TRP A 62 -11.41 5.04 18.10
CA TRP A 62 -12.67 5.59 17.60
C TRP A 62 -13.23 6.65 18.54
N THR A 63 -13.73 7.75 17.98
CA THR A 63 -14.30 8.87 18.74
C THR A 63 -15.80 9.04 18.49
N CYS A 64 -16.48 9.79 19.35
CA CYS A 64 -17.88 10.17 19.14
C CYS A 64 -18.11 10.88 17.79
N GLN A 65 -17.15 11.70 17.37
CA GLN A 65 -17.21 12.41 16.08
C GLN A 65 -17.11 11.44 14.90
N ASP A 66 -16.28 10.40 15.01
CA ASP A 66 -16.17 9.36 13.97
C ASP A 66 -17.46 8.57 13.78
N ASP A 67 -18.19 8.33 14.88
CA ASP A 67 -19.49 7.66 14.85
C ASP A 67 -20.56 8.58 14.26
N CYS A 68 -20.57 9.87 14.62
CA CYS A 68 -21.46 10.85 13.99
C CYS A 68 -21.25 10.95 12.48
N LYS A 69 -19.99 11.02 12.03
CA LYS A 69 -19.67 11.02 10.58
C LYS A 69 -20.14 9.74 9.90
N TYR A 70 -19.93 8.59 10.53
CA TYR A 70 -20.32 7.29 9.99
C TYR A 70 -21.83 7.12 9.86
N GLU A 71 -22.58 7.38 10.94
CA GLU A 71 -24.03 7.24 10.93
C GLU A 71 -24.67 8.21 9.93
N CYS A 72 -24.22 9.47 9.91
CA CYS A 72 -24.73 10.47 8.97
C CYS A 72 -24.36 10.19 7.51
N MET A 73 -23.20 9.59 7.25
CA MET A 73 -22.85 9.08 5.93
C MET A 73 -23.89 8.04 5.50
N TRP A 74 -24.20 7.05 6.35
CA TRP A 74 -25.18 6.01 6.03
C TRP A 74 -26.62 6.51 5.87
N VAL A 75 -27.03 7.52 6.64
CA VAL A 75 -28.31 8.21 6.42
C VAL A 75 -28.35 8.82 5.01
N THR A 76 -27.28 9.51 4.61
CA THR A 76 -27.18 10.14 3.29
C THR A 76 -27.17 9.11 2.18
N VAL A 77 -26.38 8.04 2.32
CA VAL A 77 -26.35 6.91 1.37
C VAL A 77 -27.75 6.29 1.21
N GLY A 78 -28.49 6.10 2.31
CA GLY A 78 -29.85 5.57 2.27
C GLY A 78 -30.83 6.43 1.46
N LEU A 79 -30.70 7.75 1.52
CA LEU A 79 -31.51 8.67 0.71
C LEU A 79 -31.17 8.56 -0.77
N TYR A 80 -29.87 8.53 -1.12
CA TYR A 80 -29.42 8.37 -2.51
C TYR A 80 -29.94 7.08 -3.13
N LEU A 81 -29.83 5.97 -2.40
CA LEU A 81 -30.33 4.67 -2.86
C LEU A 81 -31.84 4.67 -3.06
N LYS A 82 -32.59 5.32 -2.15
CA LYS A 82 -34.06 5.44 -2.24
C LYS A 82 -34.51 6.27 -3.44
N GLU A 83 -33.76 7.32 -3.78
CA GLU A 83 -34.05 8.22 -4.90
C GLU A 83 -33.48 7.71 -6.24
N GLY A 84 -32.74 6.61 -6.23
CA GLY A 84 -32.11 6.05 -7.43
C GLY A 84 -30.90 6.85 -7.92
N HIS A 85 -30.29 7.66 -7.06
CA HIS A 85 -29.09 8.43 -7.36
C HIS A 85 -27.81 7.62 -7.14
N LYS A 86 -26.74 8.01 -7.84
CA LYS A 86 -25.41 7.41 -7.63
C LYS A 86 -24.83 7.92 -6.32
N VAL A 87 -24.48 6.99 -5.44
CA VAL A 87 -23.87 7.29 -4.14
C VAL A 87 -22.55 8.05 -4.34
N PRO A 88 -22.30 9.16 -3.62
CA PRO A 88 -21.04 9.88 -3.69
C PRO A 88 -19.98 9.31 -2.74
N GLN A 89 -18.73 9.71 -2.93
CA GLN A 89 -17.65 9.49 -1.96
C GLN A 89 -17.76 10.50 -0.79
N PHE A 90 -17.24 10.10 0.37
CA PHE A 90 -17.16 10.88 1.61
C PHE A 90 -15.71 10.82 2.13
N HIS A 91 -15.14 11.94 2.56
CA HIS A 91 -13.76 12.06 3.06
C HIS A 91 -12.72 11.35 2.17
N GLY A 92 -12.85 11.51 0.86
CA GLY A 92 -11.94 10.92 -0.13
C GLY A 92 -12.17 9.44 -0.44
N LYS A 93 -13.20 8.80 0.13
CA LYS A 93 -13.42 7.35 0.03
C LYS A 93 -14.87 6.98 -0.28
N TRP A 94 -15.07 5.79 -0.82
CA TRP A 94 -16.41 5.20 -0.90
C TRP A 94 -16.93 4.84 0.51
N PRO A 95 -18.26 4.80 0.71
CA PRO A 95 -18.82 4.38 1.98
C PRO A 95 -18.61 2.88 2.21
N PHE A 96 -18.00 2.53 3.34
CA PHE A 96 -17.78 1.15 3.78
C PHE A 96 -18.59 0.81 5.02
N SER A 97 -19.13 -0.41 5.05
CA SER A 97 -19.79 -0.95 6.23
C SER A 97 -18.71 -1.41 7.20
N ARG A 98 -18.64 -0.77 8.37
CA ARG A 98 -17.69 -1.14 9.42
C ARG A 98 -18.02 -2.53 9.95
N PHE A 99 -16.99 -3.30 10.25
CA PHE A 99 -17.12 -4.56 10.99
C PHE A 99 -16.23 -4.49 12.24
N LEU A 100 -16.83 -4.63 13.42
CA LEU A 100 -16.14 -4.41 14.71
C LEU A 100 -15.48 -3.01 14.74
N PHE A 101 -14.16 -2.93 14.79
CA PHE A 101 -13.38 -1.69 14.76
C PHE A 101 -12.69 -1.43 13.42
N PHE A 102 -12.93 -2.26 12.40
CA PHE A 102 -12.35 -2.10 11.08
C PHE A 102 -13.18 -1.15 10.22
N GLN A 103 -12.53 -0.09 9.72
CA GLN A 103 -13.12 0.86 8.79
C GLN A 103 -13.36 0.23 7.41
N GLU A 104 -12.38 -0.51 6.90
CA GLU A 104 -12.40 -1.19 5.59
C GLU A 104 -12.09 -2.69 5.81
N PRO A 105 -13.09 -3.52 6.18
CA PRO A 105 -12.84 -4.88 6.66
C PRO A 105 -12.12 -5.79 5.68
N ALA A 106 -12.45 -5.72 4.37
CA ALA A 106 -11.80 -6.54 3.36
C ALA A 106 -10.34 -6.15 3.14
N SER A 107 -10.06 -4.85 2.97
CA SER A 107 -8.70 -4.33 2.81
C SER A 107 -7.85 -4.64 4.05
N ALA A 108 -8.35 -4.39 5.25
CA ALA A 108 -7.61 -4.66 6.49
C ALA A 108 -7.26 -6.15 6.65
N MET A 109 -8.21 -7.04 6.37
CA MET A 109 -7.96 -8.49 6.43
C MET A 109 -6.97 -8.93 5.34
N ALA A 110 -7.11 -8.41 4.13
CA ALA A 110 -6.21 -8.76 3.03
C ALA A 110 -4.77 -8.27 3.27
N SER A 111 -4.59 -7.07 3.83
CA SER A 111 -3.29 -6.56 4.26
C SER A 111 -2.69 -7.43 5.36
N PHE A 112 -3.49 -7.84 6.35
CA PHE A 112 -3.05 -8.75 7.41
C PHE A 112 -2.56 -10.09 6.84
N LEU A 113 -3.32 -10.67 5.90
CA LEU A 113 -2.96 -11.92 5.25
C LEU A 113 -1.70 -11.80 4.38
N ASN A 114 -1.48 -10.65 3.73
CA ASN A 114 -0.21 -10.37 3.07
C ASN A 114 0.95 -10.34 4.06
N GLY A 115 0.79 -9.65 5.19
CA GLY A 115 1.80 -9.61 6.26
C GLY A 115 2.09 -11.00 6.83
N LEU A 116 1.06 -11.82 7.05
CA LEU A 116 1.21 -13.21 7.47
C LEU A 116 1.95 -14.05 6.42
N ALA A 117 1.63 -13.87 5.14
CA ALA A 117 2.36 -14.52 4.05
C ALA A 117 3.84 -14.09 4.03
N SER A 118 4.15 -12.80 4.21
CA SER A 118 5.53 -12.31 4.35
C SER A 118 6.25 -12.97 5.52
N LEU A 119 5.61 -13.10 6.68
CA LEU A 119 6.18 -13.74 7.86
C LEU A 119 6.47 -15.22 7.62
N VAL A 120 5.50 -15.96 7.08
CA VAL A 120 5.67 -17.39 6.75
C VAL A 120 6.80 -17.58 5.75
N MET A 121 6.87 -16.74 4.71
CA MET A 121 7.93 -16.82 3.70
C MET A 121 9.29 -16.43 4.26
N LEU A 122 9.37 -15.47 5.19
CA LEU A 122 10.61 -15.14 5.91
C LEU A 122 11.11 -16.33 6.74
N CYS A 123 10.22 -16.95 7.52
CA CYS A 123 10.55 -18.15 8.31
C CYS A 123 11.05 -19.27 7.39
N ARG A 124 10.36 -19.52 6.28
CA ARG A 124 10.78 -20.51 5.27
C ARG A 124 12.14 -20.16 4.66
N TYR A 125 12.37 -18.90 4.31
CA TYR A 125 13.63 -18.45 3.73
C TYR A 125 14.81 -18.68 4.69
N HIS A 126 14.63 -18.36 5.98
CA HIS A 126 15.63 -18.64 7.02
C HIS A 126 15.96 -20.14 7.15
N THR A 127 14.96 -21.02 6.97
CA THR A 127 15.19 -22.47 7.06
C THR A 127 15.82 -23.07 5.81
N SER A 128 15.53 -22.49 4.64
CA SER A 128 15.96 -23.04 3.35
C SER A 128 17.31 -22.49 2.87
N VAL A 129 17.61 -21.22 3.16
CA VAL A 129 18.77 -20.52 2.59
C VAL A 129 19.82 -20.29 3.68
N PRO A 130 21.06 -20.82 3.52
CA PRO A 130 22.13 -20.53 4.44
C PRO A 130 22.49 -19.04 4.49
N ALA A 131 22.86 -18.54 5.68
CA ALA A 131 23.28 -17.15 5.87
C ALA A 131 24.55 -16.76 5.09
N SER A 132 25.32 -17.74 4.61
CA SER A 132 26.46 -17.54 3.71
C SER A 132 26.04 -17.18 2.27
N SER A 133 24.77 -17.32 1.90
CA SER A 133 24.30 -16.96 0.56
C SER A 133 24.51 -15.45 0.31
N PRO A 134 25.08 -15.05 -0.85
CA PRO A 134 25.42 -13.65 -1.10
C PRO A 134 24.24 -12.66 -1.03
N MET A 135 23.02 -13.14 -1.34
CA MET A 135 21.80 -12.32 -1.35
C MET A 135 21.04 -12.35 -0.01
N TYR A 136 21.44 -13.21 0.93
CA TYR A 136 20.73 -13.43 2.20
C TYR A 136 20.40 -12.14 2.96
N PRO A 137 21.34 -11.22 3.25
CA PRO A 137 21.03 -10.01 4.01
C PRO A 137 20.05 -9.09 3.28
N THR A 138 20.14 -9.01 1.95
CA THR A 138 19.26 -8.17 1.13
C THR A 138 17.84 -8.75 1.07
N CYS A 139 17.69 -10.06 0.93
CA CYS A 139 16.38 -10.72 0.91
C CYS A 139 15.68 -10.67 2.27
N VAL A 140 16.43 -10.89 3.37
CA VAL A 140 15.88 -10.80 4.73
C VAL A 140 15.45 -9.37 5.05
N ALA A 141 16.25 -8.36 4.68
CA ALA A 141 15.86 -6.96 4.83
C ALA A 141 14.58 -6.63 4.04
N PHE A 142 14.45 -7.13 2.81
CA PHE A 142 13.25 -6.93 2.00
C PHE A 142 12.00 -7.53 2.67
N ALA A 143 12.14 -8.70 3.30
CA ALA A 143 11.06 -9.35 4.02
C ALA A 143 10.59 -8.54 5.23
N TRP A 144 11.52 -8.01 6.04
CA TRP A 144 11.18 -7.15 7.17
C TRP A 144 10.53 -5.84 6.73
N VAL A 145 11.04 -5.21 5.67
CA VAL A 145 10.43 -4.01 5.09
C VAL A 145 9.02 -4.30 4.59
N SER A 146 8.81 -5.42 3.91
CA SER A 146 7.48 -5.85 3.44
C SER A 146 6.53 -6.10 4.61
N LEU A 147 6.98 -6.81 5.65
CA LEU A 147 6.17 -7.08 6.83
C LEU A 147 5.75 -5.79 7.55
N ASN A 148 6.65 -4.81 7.67
CA ASN A 148 6.35 -3.50 8.23
C ASN A 148 5.32 -2.73 7.37
N ALA A 149 5.43 -2.80 6.05
CA ALA A 149 4.46 -2.17 5.16
C ALA A 149 3.06 -2.78 5.30
N TRP A 150 2.95 -4.10 5.31
CA TRP A 150 1.66 -4.77 5.48
C TRP A 150 1.05 -4.55 6.87
N PHE A 151 1.89 -4.41 7.90
CA PHE A 151 1.43 -3.98 9.22
C PHE A 151 0.78 -2.60 9.16
N TRP A 152 1.46 -1.59 8.60
CA TRP A 152 0.90 -0.24 8.50
C TRP A 152 -0.33 -0.16 7.60
N SER A 153 -0.36 -0.92 6.50
CA SER A 153 -1.55 -1.07 5.67
C SER A 153 -2.73 -1.65 6.44
N THR A 154 -2.50 -2.69 7.26
CA THR A 154 -3.54 -3.26 8.13
C THR A 154 -4.06 -2.22 9.12
N VAL A 155 -3.16 -1.46 9.76
CA VAL A 155 -3.52 -0.42 10.72
C VAL A 155 -4.34 0.71 10.06
N PHE A 156 -3.93 1.15 8.87
CA PHE A 156 -4.62 2.20 8.09
C PHE A 156 -6.04 1.78 7.70
N HIS A 157 -6.22 0.61 7.10
CA HIS A 157 -7.55 0.11 6.73
C HIS A 157 -8.42 -0.26 7.94
N THR A 158 -7.80 -0.46 9.11
CA THR A 158 -8.52 -0.61 10.37
C THR A 158 -9.06 0.74 10.85
N LYS A 159 -8.20 1.74 10.93
CA LYS A 159 -8.57 3.09 11.37
C LYS A 159 -7.75 4.11 10.59
N ASP A 160 -8.46 4.92 9.82
CA ASP A 160 -7.87 6.00 9.06
C ASP A 160 -7.63 7.23 9.93
N THR A 161 -6.40 7.75 9.86
CA THR A 161 -5.88 8.95 10.51
C THR A 161 -4.72 9.49 9.66
N ASP A 162 -4.39 10.78 9.81
CA ASP A 162 -3.26 11.40 9.12
C ASP A 162 -1.93 10.63 9.31
N LEU A 163 -1.72 10.02 10.47
CA LEU A 163 -0.51 9.25 10.75
C LEU A 163 -0.53 7.91 10.02
N THR A 164 -1.63 7.17 10.13
CA THR A 164 -1.74 5.82 9.55
C THR A 164 -1.71 5.87 8.03
N GLU A 165 -2.34 6.88 7.43
CA GLU A 165 -2.30 7.12 5.98
C GLU A 165 -0.85 7.38 5.51
N LYS A 166 -0.14 8.30 6.18
CA LYS A 166 1.27 8.60 5.87
C LYS A 166 2.13 7.35 5.99
N MET A 167 1.98 6.59 7.07
CA MET A 167 2.80 5.41 7.31
C MET A 167 2.54 4.31 6.29
N ASP A 168 1.29 4.10 5.86
CA ASP A 168 0.98 3.15 4.79
C ASP A 168 1.70 3.52 3.49
N TYR A 169 1.57 4.77 3.04
CA TYR A 169 2.20 5.22 1.79
C TYR A 169 3.73 5.24 1.85
N PHE A 170 4.31 5.68 2.97
CA PHE A 170 5.76 5.72 3.13
C PHE A 170 6.36 4.31 3.19
N CYS A 171 5.68 3.37 3.84
CA CYS A 171 6.13 1.99 3.86
C CYS A 171 5.97 1.31 2.49
N ALA A 172 4.89 1.58 1.75
CA ALA A 172 4.72 1.11 0.37
C ALA A 172 5.86 1.62 -0.54
N SER A 173 6.19 2.93 -0.44
CA SER A 173 7.32 3.54 -1.16
C SER A 173 8.65 2.85 -0.83
N THR A 174 8.84 2.51 0.45
CA THR A 174 10.05 1.81 0.92
C THR A 174 10.16 0.40 0.34
N VAL A 175 9.05 -0.34 0.22
CA VAL A 175 9.03 -1.68 -0.39
C VAL A 175 9.46 -1.61 -1.87
N ILE A 176 8.92 -0.66 -2.64
CA ILE A 176 9.26 -0.51 -4.07
C ILE A 176 10.74 -0.13 -4.22
N LEU A 177 11.23 0.84 -3.42
CA LEU A 177 12.64 1.22 -3.43
C LEU A 177 13.56 0.07 -3.03
N HIS A 178 13.17 -0.73 -2.03
CA HIS A 178 13.94 -1.92 -1.67
C HIS A 178 13.93 -2.96 -2.80
N SER A 179 12.83 -3.15 -3.52
CA SER A 179 12.80 -4.04 -4.69
C SER A 179 13.81 -3.57 -5.77
N VAL A 180 13.88 -2.27 -6.03
CA VAL A 180 14.89 -1.68 -6.93
C VAL A 180 16.31 -1.92 -6.41
N TYR A 181 16.53 -1.74 -5.11
CA TYR A 181 17.82 -2.05 -4.47
C TYR A 181 18.19 -3.53 -4.60
N LEU A 182 17.24 -4.44 -4.40
CA LEU A 182 17.44 -5.89 -4.52
C LEU A 182 17.86 -6.25 -5.95
N CYS A 183 17.22 -5.65 -6.96
CA CYS A 183 17.60 -5.81 -8.36
C CYS A 183 19.03 -5.27 -8.62
N CYS A 184 19.39 -4.11 -8.07
CA CYS A 184 20.75 -3.56 -8.19
C CYS A 184 21.80 -4.50 -7.58
N VAL A 185 21.58 -5.00 -6.35
CA VAL A 185 22.49 -5.96 -5.71
C VAL A 185 22.66 -7.18 -6.60
N ARG A 186 21.53 -7.74 -7.07
CA ARG A 186 21.52 -8.96 -7.88
C ARG A 186 22.20 -8.82 -9.24
N THR A 187 22.10 -7.64 -9.87
CA THR A 187 22.60 -7.41 -11.23
C THR A 187 24.05 -6.93 -11.28
N VAL A 188 24.46 -6.07 -10.35
CA VAL A 188 25.79 -5.43 -10.34
C VAL A 188 26.46 -5.47 -8.97
N GLY A 189 25.68 -5.42 -7.89
CA GLY A 189 26.21 -5.22 -6.54
C GLY A 189 27.02 -6.39 -5.99
N LEU A 190 26.71 -7.62 -6.39
CA LEU A 190 27.49 -8.81 -5.99
C LEU A 190 28.93 -8.77 -6.53
N GLN A 191 29.15 -8.16 -7.70
CA GLN A 191 30.49 -8.00 -8.29
C GLN A 191 31.15 -6.69 -7.86
N HIS A 192 30.35 -5.65 -7.62
CA HIS A 192 30.81 -4.31 -7.25
C HIS A 192 30.10 -3.80 -5.99
N PRO A 193 30.52 -4.22 -4.78
CA PRO A 193 29.85 -3.85 -3.52
C PRO A 193 29.82 -2.34 -3.25
N ALA A 194 30.82 -1.60 -3.71
CA ALA A 194 30.86 -0.14 -3.61
C ALA A 194 29.71 0.53 -4.38
N VAL A 195 29.37 0.00 -5.56
CA VAL A 195 28.24 0.49 -6.38
C VAL A 195 26.92 0.23 -5.66
N ALA A 196 26.75 -0.95 -5.07
CA ALA A 196 25.56 -1.26 -4.28
C ALA A 196 25.42 -0.34 -3.05
N SER A 197 26.53 -0.07 -2.35
CA SER A 197 26.52 0.82 -1.18
C SER A 197 26.16 2.26 -1.55
N ALA A 198 26.78 2.79 -2.62
CA ALA A 198 26.46 4.13 -3.13
C ALA A 198 25.02 4.23 -3.61
N PHE A 199 24.53 3.21 -4.33
CA PHE A 199 23.14 3.17 -4.79
C PHE A 199 22.15 3.08 -3.62
N ARG A 200 22.45 2.28 -2.59
CA ARG A 200 21.64 2.26 -1.36
C ARG A 200 21.55 3.63 -0.71
N ALA A 201 22.68 4.34 -0.59
CA ALA A 201 22.71 5.68 -0.01
C ALA A 201 21.86 6.67 -0.83
N LEU A 202 21.91 6.59 -2.17
CA LEU A 202 21.06 7.38 -3.05
C LEU A 202 19.57 7.10 -2.81
N LEU A 203 19.16 5.83 -2.76
CA LEU A 203 17.75 5.48 -2.54
C LEU A 203 17.25 5.93 -1.16
N LEU A 204 18.10 5.82 -0.12
CA LEU A 204 17.77 6.33 1.22
C LEU A 204 17.65 7.85 1.25
N LEU A 205 18.51 8.57 0.53
CA LEU A 205 18.40 10.02 0.39
C LEU A 205 17.10 10.41 -0.32
N MET A 206 16.75 9.72 -1.42
CA MET A 206 15.50 9.93 -2.14
C MET A 206 14.28 9.69 -1.24
N LEU A 207 14.26 8.57 -0.50
CA LEU A 207 13.19 8.25 0.44
C LEU A 207 13.08 9.30 1.54
N THR A 208 14.21 9.71 2.12
CA THR A 208 14.24 10.72 3.18
C THR A 208 13.70 12.05 2.68
N ALA A 209 14.11 12.48 1.48
CA ALA A 209 13.61 13.70 0.85
C ALA A 209 12.10 13.62 0.57
N HIS A 210 11.62 12.50 0.02
CA HIS A 210 10.20 12.23 -0.26
C HIS A 210 9.34 12.30 1.01
N VAL A 211 9.74 11.56 2.04
CA VAL A 211 9.04 11.53 3.35
C VAL A 211 9.09 12.91 4.02
N SER A 212 10.23 13.59 3.98
CA SER A 212 10.36 14.93 4.59
C SER A 212 9.45 15.94 3.90
N TYR A 213 9.37 15.92 2.57
CA TYR A 213 8.48 16.79 1.80
C TYR A 213 7.01 16.57 2.16
N LEU A 214 6.55 15.31 2.10
CA LEU A 214 5.15 14.95 2.39
C LEU A 214 4.76 15.09 3.86
N SER A 215 5.73 15.05 4.78
CA SER A 215 5.47 15.21 6.21
C SER A 215 5.51 16.66 6.67
N LEU A 216 6.46 17.47 6.17
CA LEU A 216 6.77 18.80 6.70
C LEU A 216 6.22 19.96 5.88
N VAL A 217 5.95 19.75 4.58
CA VAL A 217 5.51 20.83 3.68
C VAL A 217 4.02 20.73 3.42
N HIS A 218 3.61 19.73 2.64
CA HIS A 218 2.22 19.49 2.30
C HIS A 218 2.07 18.04 1.86
N PHE A 219 1.08 17.34 2.40
CA PHE A 219 0.80 15.98 1.99
C PHE A 219 -0.03 16.00 0.70
N ASP A 220 0.66 15.94 -0.43
CA ASP A 220 0.06 15.87 -1.75
C ASP A 220 -0.05 14.41 -2.20
N TYR A 221 -1.26 13.86 -2.17
CA TYR A 221 -1.55 12.50 -2.62
C TYR A 221 -1.19 12.28 -4.10
N GLY A 222 -1.44 13.26 -4.96
CA GLY A 222 -1.15 13.17 -6.39
C GLY A 222 0.35 13.09 -6.66
N TYR A 223 1.16 13.88 -5.93
CA TYR A 223 2.61 13.75 -5.93
C TYR A 223 3.07 12.37 -5.45
N ASN A 224 2.53 11.89 -4.31
CA ASN A 224 2.88 10.58 -3.78
C ASN A 224 2.61 9.45 -4.77
N LEU A 225 1.44 9.48 -5.42
CA LEU A 225 1.06 8.53 -6.46
C LEU A 225 2.02 8.61 -7.65
N ALA A 226 2.29 9.81 -8.16
CA ALA A 226 3.19 10.01 -9.30
C ALA A 226 4.62 9.51 -9.01
N ALA A 227 5.14 9.77 -7.81
CA ALA A 227 6.46 9.31 -7.38
C ALA A 227 6.52 7.77 -7.32
N ASN A 228 5.53 7.13 -6.70
CA ASN A 228 5.45 5.67 -6.61
C ASN A 228 5.29 5.00 -7.98
N VAL A 229 4.47 5.56 -8.88
CA VAL A 229 4.34 5.09 -10.26
C VAL A 229 5.68 5.19 -10.99
N ALA A 230 6.40 6.31 -10.86
CA ALA A 230 7.70 6.49 -11.52
C ALA A 230 8.74 5.46 -11.03
N ILE A 231 8.86 5.26 -9.71
CA ILE A 231 9.77 4.28 -9.13
C ILE A 231 9.33 2.84 -9.51
N GLY A 232 8.03 2.58 -9.52
CA GLY A 232 7.45 1.31 -9.95
C GLY A 232 7.78 0.97 -11.41
N LEU A 233 7.73 1.95 -12.32
CA LEU A 233 8.15 1.76 -13.72
C LEU A 233 9.64 1.41 -13.83
N VAL A 234 10.51 2.08 -13.06
CA VAL A 234 11.94 1.75 -13.01
C VAL A 234 12.13 0.31 -12.52
N ASN A 235 11.44 -0.08 -11.44
CA ASN A 235 11.49 -1.42 -10.88
C ASN A 235 11.14 -2.48 -11.93
N VAL A 236 10.05 -2.27 -12.65
CA VAL A 236 9.52 -3.22 -13.64
C VAL A 236 10.43 -3.35 -14.84
N VAL A 237 10.87 -2.22 -15.41
CA VAL A 237 11.76 -2.22 -16.56
C VAL A 237 13.06 -2.94 -16.22
N TRP A 238 13.64 -2.67 -15.05
CA TRP A 238 14.91 -3.30 -14.66
C TRP A 238 14.74 -4.80 -14.41
N TRP A 239 13.76 -5.21 -13.61
CA TRP A 239 13.52 -6.63 -13.35
C TRP A 239 13.20 -7.40 -14.63
N LEU A 240 12.33 -6.89 -15.50
CA LEU A 240 11.98 -7.55 -16.76
C LEU A 240 13.18 -7.64 -17.69
N ALA A 241 13.96 -6.57 -17.84
CA ALA A 241 15.17 -6.59 -18.67
C ALA A 241 16.18 -7.64 -18.18
N TRP A 242 16.38 -7.71 -16.85
CA TRP A 242 17.23 -8.74 -16.26
C TRP A 242 16.66 -10.15 -16.48
N CYS A 243 15.34 -10.33 -16.28
CA CYS A 243 14.69 -11.61 -16.47
C CYS A 243 14.83 -12.12 -17.91
N LEU A 244 14.52 -11.26 -18.89
CA LEU A 244 14.55 -11.58 -20.31
C LEU A 244 15.96 -11.95 -20.78
N ARG A 245 16.99 -11.30 -20.24
CA ARG A 245 18.39 -11.61 -20.54
C ARG A 245 18.83 -12.96 -19.99
N ASN A 246 18.28 -13.38 -18.85
CA ASN A 246 18.75 -14.58 -18.13
C ASN A 246 17.82 -15.80 -18.25
N GLN A 247 16.61 -15.66 -18.79
CA GLN A 247 15.59 -16.71 -18.86
C GLN A 247 16.03 -18.03 -19.52
N ARG A 248 17.03 -17.98 -20.41
CA ARG A 248 17.57 -19.18 -21.08
C ARG A 248 18.56 -19.95 -20.20
N ARG A 249 19.30 -19.24 -19.33
CA ARG A 249 20.30 -19.82 -18.42
C ARG A 249 19.72 -20.19 -17.06
N LEU A 250 18.77 -19.40 -16.57
CA LEU A 250 18.23 -19.48 -15.22
C LEU A 250 16.72 -19.76 -15.28
N PRO A 251 16.26 -21.03 -15.23
CA PRO A 251 14.84 -21.36 -15.35
C PRO A 251 13.94 -20.74 -14.27
N HIS A 252 14.45 -20.59 -13.04
CA HIS A 252 13.71 -20.02 -11.91
C HIS A 252 13.32 -18.55 -12.10
N VAL A 253 14.01 -17.83 -12.98
CA VAL A 253 13.73 -16.42 -13.32
C VAL A 253 12.34 -16.24 -13.94
N ARG A 254 11.73 -17.30 -14.50
CA ARG A 254 10.34 -17.27 -14.97
C ARG A 254 9.37 -16.91 -13.84
N LYS A 255 9.63 -17.34 -12.61
CA LYS A 255 8.82 -16.97 -11.43
C LYS A 255 8.85 -15.45 -11.21
N CYS A 256 10.04 -14.84 -11.25
CA CYS A 256 10.20 -13.39 -11.13
C CYS A 256 9.47 -12.64 -12.25
N MET A 257 9.61 -13.10 -13.50
CA MET A 257 8.92 -12.49 -14.64
C MET A 257 7.39 -12.54 -14.48
N VAL A 258 6.83 -13.68 -14.05
CA VAL A 258 5.40 -13.80 -13.75
C VAL A 258 4.99 -12.85 -12.64
N VAL A 259 5.76 -12.78 -11.54
CA VAL A 259 5.50 -11.85 -10.43
C VAL A 259 5.44 -10.40 -10.92
N VAL A 260 6.46 -9.96 -11.67
CA VAL A 260 6.54 -8.57 -12.13
C VAL A 260 5.38 -8.24 -13.06
N LEU A 261 5.01 -9.14 -13.98
CA LEU A 261 3.87 -8.92 -14.87
C LEU A 261 2.54 -8.93 -14.10
N LEU A 262 2.37 -9.84 -13.14
CA LEU A 262 1.16 -9.90 -12.32
C LEU A 262 1.02 -8.66 -11.44
N LEU A 263 2.07 -8.23 -10.76
CA LEU A 263 2.03 -7.01 -9.94
C LEU A 263 1.63 -5.78 -10.77
N GLN A 264 2.14 -5.65 -11.99
CA GLN A 264 1.74 -4.55 -12.89
C GLN A 264 0.32 -4.69 -13.42
N GLY A 265 -0.12 -5.90 -13.74
CA GLY A 265 -1.50 -6.14 -14.13
C GLY A 265 -2.47 -5.81 -13.00
N LEU A 266 -2.12 -6.22 -11.77
CA LEU A 266 -2.92 -5.97 -10.57
C LEU A 266 -2.93 -4.50 -10.19
N SER A 267 -1.81 -3.76 -10.31
CA SER A 267 -1.80 -2.32 -10.00
C SER A 267 -2.74 -1.50 -10.88
N LEU A 268 -3.15 -2.01 -12.05
CA LEU A 268 -4.19 -1.37 -12.87
C LEU A 268 -5.58 -1.41 -12.20
N LEU A 269 -5.80 -2.31 -11.24
CA LEU A 269 -7.02 -2.31 -10.43
C LEU A 269 -7.14 -1.04 -9.58
N GLU A 270 -6.03 -0.42 -9.16
CA GLU A 270 -6.08 0.87 -8.44
C GLU A 270 -6.64 2.01 -9.31
N LEU A 271 -6.61 1.87 -10.63
CA LEU A 271 -7.24 2.83 -11.54
C LEU A 271 -8.75 2.62 -11.67
N LEU A 272 -9.26 1.48 -11.18
CA LEU A 272 -10.69 1.18 -11.19
C LEU A 272 -11.34 1.78 -9.94
N ASP A 273 -11.87 2.98 -10.05
CA ASP A 273 -12.59 3.64 -8.96
C ASP A 273 -14.09 3.27 -8.99
N PHE A 274 -14.45 2.14 -8.36
CA PHE A 274 -15.83 1.65 -8.29
C PHE A 274 -16.35 1.53 -6.84
N PRO A 275 -17.67 1.72 -6.61
CA PRO A 275 -18.26 1.59 -5.28
C PRO A 275 -18.17 0.16 -4.74
N PRO A 276 -17.88 -0.04 -3.44
CA PRO A 276 -17.65 -1.37 -2.88
C PRO A 276 -18.85 -2.30 -3.06
N PHE A 277 -18.61 -3.50 -3.57
CA PHE A 277 -19.59 -4.58 -3.56
C PHE A 277 -19.94 -4.93 -2.12
N PHE A 278 -21.25 -5.05 -1.86
CA PHE A 278 -21.79 -5.27 -0.53
C PHE A 278 -21.29 -4.26 0.54
N TRP A 279 -20.85 -3.08 0.11
CA TRP A 279 -20.27 -2.04 0.98
C TRP A 279 -18.98 -2.48 1.71
N VAL A 280 -18.30 -3.51 1.22
CA VAL A 280 -17.11 -4.07 1.88
C VAL A 280 -15.95 -4.30 0.91
N LEU A 281 -16.23 -4.71 -0.33
CA LEU A 281 -15.20 -5.13 -1.30
C LEU A 281 -15.12 -4.16 -2.48
N ASP A 282 -14.08 -3.34 -2.53
CA ASP A 282 -13.78 -2.42 -3.63
C ASP A 282 -12.58 -2.90 -4.46
N ALA A 283 -12.15 -2.08 -5.43
CA ALA A 283 -11.01 -2.41 -6.28
C ALA A 283 -9.70 -2.54 -5.48
N HIS A 284 -9.53 -1.71 -4.46
CA HIS A 284 -8.34 -1.69 -3.63
C HIS A 284 -8.24 -2.96 -2.76
N ALA A 285 -9.34 -3.40 -2.15
CA ALA A 285 -9.39 -4.68 -1.45
C ALA A 285 -9.09 -5.87 -2.38
N ILE A 286 -9.60 -5.87 -3.63
CA ILE A 286 -9.30 -6.92 -4.61
C ILE A 286 -7.80 -6.92 -4.95
N TRP A 287 -7.18 -5.75 -5.08
CA TRP A 287 -5.74 -5.63 -5.28
C TRP A 287 -4.96 -6.29 -4.13
N HIS A 288 -5.29 -5.94 -2.87
CA HIS A 288 -4.67 -6.56 -1.68
C HIS A 288 -4.84 -8.08 -1.65
N ILE A 289 -6.04 -8.59 -1.92
CA ILE A 289 -6.30 -10.04 -1.94
C ILE A 289 -5.45 -10.73 -3.01
N SER A 290 -5.34 -10.11 -4.19
CA SER A 290 -4.67 -10.69 -5.34
C SER A 290 -3.15 -10.72 -5.20
N THR A 291 -2.56 -9.84 -4.39
CA THR A 291 -1.10 -9.78 -4.18
C THR A 291 -0.58 -10.85 -3.23
N ILE A 292 -1.43 -11.48 -2.39
CA ILE A 292 -1.04 -12.56 -1.47
C ILE A 292 -0.30 -13.71 -2.17
N PRO A 293 -0.88 -14.40 -3.18
CA PRO A 293 -0.17 -15.49 -3.86
C PRO A 293 1.04 -15.00 -4.66
N VAL A 294 1.00 -13.75 -5.16
CA VAL A 294 2.11 -13.15 -5.92
C VAL A 294 3.32 -12.94 -5.02
N HIS A 295 3.09 -12.52 -3.77
CA HIS A 295 4.13 -12.36 -2.76
C HIS A 295 4.82 -13.69 -2.43
N VAL A 296 4.03 -14.76 -2.24
CA VAL A 296 4.56 -16.12 -2.01
C VAL A 296 5.41 -16.59 -3.19
N LEU A 297 4.96 -16.34 -4.42
CA LEU A 297 5.72 -16.67 -5.63
C LEU A 297 7.04 -15.91 -5.73
N PHE A 298 7.06 -14.63 -5.31
CA PHE A 298 8.28 -13.82 -5.31
C PHE A 298 9.32 -14.36 -4.34
N PHE A 299 8.92 -14.73 -3.13
CA PHE A 299 9.84 -15.35 -2.17
C PHE A 299 10.34 -16.72 -2.63
N SER A 300 9.50 -17.51 -3.32
CA SER A 300 9.96 -18.75 -3.94
C SER A 300 11.03 -18.50 -5.01
N PHE A 301 10.94 -17.40 -5.77
CA PHE A 301 12.01 -16.98 -6.67
C PHE A 301 13.29 -16.60 -5.91
N LEU A 302 13.17 -15.79 -4.85
CA LEU A 302 14.33 -15.36 -4.05
C LEU A 302 15.07 -16.55 -3.41
N GLU A 303 14.33 -17.55 -2.92
CA GLU A 303 14.89 -18.78 -2.38
C GLU A 303 15.71 -19.53 -3.44
N ASP A 304 15.11 -19.81 -4.61
CA ASP A 304 15.80 -20.51 -5.71
C ASP A 304 17.05 -19.76 -6.18
N ASP A 305 16.96 -18.44 -6.32
CA ASP A 305 18.05 -17.61 -6.82
C ASP A 305 19.21 -17.52 -5.82
N SER A 306 18.91 -17.39 -4.52
CA SER A 306 19.92 -17.41 -3.46
C SER A 306 20.65 -18.74 -3.35
N LEU A 307 19.94 -19.86 -3.52
CA LEU A 307 20.54 -21.20 -3.54
C LEU A 307 21.39 -21.44 -4.78
N TYR A 308 20.96 -20.93 -5.94
CA TYR A 308 21.76 -20.96 -7.17
C TYR A 308 23.07 -20.19 -7.00
N LEU A 309 23.01 -18.97 -6.46
CA LEU A 309 24.19 -18.12 -6.25
C LEU A 309 25.17 -18.72 -5.24
N LEU A 310 24.67 -19.35 -4.18
CA LEU A 310 25.51 -20.05 -3.21
C LEU A 310 26.31 -21.17 -3.89
N LYS A 311 25.65 -22.03 -4.67
CA LYS A 311 26.33 -23.10 -5.43
C LYS A 311 27.37 -22.56 -6.40
N GLU A 312 27.06 -21.46 -7.09
CA GLU A 312 28.01 -20.82 -8.01
C GLU A 312 29.25 -20.27 -7.27
N SER A 313 29.05 -19.68 -6.09
CA SER A 313 30.16 -19.18 -5.25
C SER A 313 31.05 -20.31 -4.72
N GLU A 314 30.45 -21.41 -4.25
CA GLU A 314 31.18 -22.59 -3.79
C GLU A 314 31.96 -23.26 -4.92
N ALA A 315 31.41 -23.29 -6.13
CA ALA A 315 32.09 -23.85 -7.30
C ALA A 315 33.32 -23.01 -7.69
N LYS A 316 33.24 -21.68 -7.63
CA LYS A 316 34.39 -20.79 -7.89
C LYS A 316 35.49 -20.98 -6.84
N PHE A 317 35.11 -21.03 -5.56
CA PHE A 317 36.07 -21.24 -4.47
C PHE A 317 36.80 -22.60 -4.56
N LYS A 318 36.19 -23.63 -5.14
CA LYS A 318 36.85 -24.94 -5.35
C LYS A 318 37.82 -24.97 -6.53
N LEU A 319 37.78 -23.96 -7.40
CA LEU A 319 38.61 -23.85 -8.60
C LEU A 319 39.83 -22.93 -8.39
N ASP A 320 39.80 -22.09 -7.37
CA ASP A 320 40.88 -21.20 -6.93
C ASP A 320 41.77 -21.89 -5.86
#